data_AF-A0A6P0HJ49-F1
#
_entry.id   AF-A0A6P0HJ49-F1
#
_cell.length_a   1.000
_cell.length_b   1.000
_cell.length_c   1.000
_cell.angle_alpha   90.00
_cell.angle_beta   90.00
_cell.angle_gamma   90.00
#
_symmetry.space_group_name_H-M   'P 1'
#
loop_
_entity.id
_entity.type
_entity.pdbx_description
1 polymer ?
#
loop_
_entity_poly.entity_id
_entity_poly.type
_entity_poly.pdbx_seq_one_letter_code
_entity_poly.pdbx_strand_id
1 'polypeptide(L)'
;MTTPDAPPAPAAPSRRTRWVVAVVLTAVLALAVGVTIGLLVGGSGDDDLPRAEANATAACVTASRLDADEPLPERTDNRLEEPAFWEMPAVHYNAMAAAAEDDTYQDLADASALLGTALNTADSEGMGTAVEQVQAECGDLGLD
;
A
#
# COMPACT_ATOMS: atom_id res chain seq x y z
N MET A 1 -70.37 -10.97 31.81
CA MET A 1 -69.25 -10.02 31.99
C MET A 1 -67.98 -10.79 31.72
N THR A 2 -67.35 -10.59 30.55
CA THR A 2 -66.09 -11.26 30.17
C THR A 2 -65.02 -10.19 30.03
N THR A 3 -64.05 -10.20 30.94
CA THR A 3 -62.88 -9.32 30.93
C THR A 3 -62.00 -9.67 29.72
N PRO A 4 -61.58 -8.71 28.87
CA PRO A 4 -60.61 -8.97 27.82
C PRO A 4 -59.26 -9.29 28.44
N ASP A 5 -58.72 -10.48 28.16
CA ASP A 5 -57.36 -10.86 28.53
C ASP A 5 -56.37 -10.01 27.73
N ALA A 6 -55.51 -9.26 28.43
CA ALA A 6 -54.44 -8.50 27.80
C ALA A 6 -53.34 -9.46 27.32
N PRO A 7 -52.75 -9.25 26.13
CA PRO A 7 -51.72 -10.14 25.61
C PRO A 7 -50.48 -10.14 26.53
N PRO A 8 -49.84 -11.30 26.72
CA PRO A 8 -48.68 -11.41 27.60
C PRO A 8 -47.51 -10.56 27.08
N ALA A 9 -46.86 -9.85 28.00
CA ALA A 9 -45.69 -9.02 27.68
C ALA A 9 -44.57 -9.86 27.03
N PRO A 10 -43.81 -9.29 26.07
CA PRO A 10 -42.73 -10.01 25.41
C PRO A 10 -41.67 -10.47 26.41
N ALA A 11 -41.23 -11.73 26.28
CA ALA A 11 -40.23 -12.33 27.15
C ALA A 11 -38.92 -11.53 27.11
N ALA A 12 -38.36 -11.26 28.29
CA ALA A 12 -37.09 -10.55 28.39
C ALA A 12 -35.97 -11.37 27.73
N PRO A 13 -35.07 -10.74 26.93
CA PRO A 13 -34.02 -11.46 26.25
C PRO A 13 -33.04 -12.10 27.24
N SER A 14 -32.65 -13.33 26.96
CA SER A 14 -31.75 -14.12 27.81
C SER A 14 -30.39 -13.44 28.01
N ARG A 15 -29.75 -13.69 29.16
CA ARG A 15 -28.43 -13.12 29.51
C ARG A 15 -27.36 -13.39 28.44
N ARG A 16 -27.44 -14.54 27.76
CA ARG A 16 -26.53 -14.93 26.68
C ARG A 16 -26.75 -14.10 25.41
N THR A 17 -28.00 -13.81 25.07
CA THR A 17 -28.35 -12.94 23.93
C THR A 17 -27.84 -11.52 24.15
N ARG A 18 -27.94 -10.98 25.36
CA ARG A 18 -27.42 -9.65 25.71
C ARG A 18 -25.89 -9.57 25.58
N TRP A 19 -25.18 -10.62 25.97
CA TRP A 19 -23.72 -10.71 25.84
C TRP A 19 -23.27 -10.77 24.37
N VAL A 20 -23.93 -11.59 23.55
CA VAL A 20 -23.61 -11.68 22.11
C VAL A 20 -23.86 -10.35 21.42
N VAL A 21 -24.99 -9.68 21.71
CA VAL A 21 -25.31 -8.36 21.14
C VAL A 21 -24.26 -7.31 21.54
N ALA A 22 -23.82 -7.32 22.80
CA ALA A 22 -22.76 -6.42 23.26
C ALA A 22 -21.44 -6.65 22.50
N VAL A 23 -21.01 -7.90 22.32
CA VAL A 23 -19.78 -8.22 21.57
C VAL A 23 -19.87 -7.80 20.11
N VAL A 24 -21.00 -8.06 19.45
CA VAL A 24 -21.22 -7.67 18.05
C VAL A 24 -21.21 -6.14 17.91
N LEU A 25 -21.88 -5.42 18.80
CA LEU A 25 -21.86 -3.95 18.78
C LEU A 25 -20.45 -3.39 18.95
N THR A 26 -19.67 -3.95 19.88
CA THR A 26 -18.27 -3.55 20.07
C THR A 26 -17.42 -3.83 18.83
N ALA A 27 -17.60 -4.97 18.17
CA ALA A 27 -16.88 -5.31 16.94
C ALA A 27 -17.23 -4.36 15.78
N VAL A 28 -18.50 -4.01 15.63
CA VAL A 28 -18.96 -3.05 14.61
C VAL A 28 -18.41 -1.65 14.90
N LEU A 29 -18.40 -1.22 16.16
CA LEU A 29 -17.79 0.05 16.57
C LEU A 29 -16.29 0.08 16.30
N ALA A 30 -15.57 -1.00 16.60
CA ALA A 30 -14.14 -1.09 16.32
C ALA A 30 -13.85 -1.01 14.81
N LEU A 31 -14.67 -1.67 13.98
CA LEU A 31 -14.58 -1.57 12.51
C LEU A 31 -14.87 -0.16 12.02
N ALA A 32 -15.93 0.48 12.52
CA ALA A 32 -16.28 1.84 12.14
C ALA A 32 -15.18 2.85 12.52
N VAL A 33 -14.60 2.70 13.71
CA VAL A 33 -13.47 3.52 14.17
C VAL A 33 -12.20 3.23 13.35
N GLY A 34 -11.93 1.97 13.01
CA GLY A 34 -10.81 1.61 12.14
C GLY A 34 -10.93 2.23 10.74
N VAL A 35 -12.13 2.21 10.16
CA VAL A 35 -12.41 2.81 8.85
C VAL A 35 -12.31 4.33 8.91
N THR A 36 -12.85 5.00 9.95
CA THR A 36 -12.72 6.46 10.06
C THR A 36 -11.30 6.90 10.31
N ILE A 37 -10.52 6.19 11.13
CA ILE A 37 -9.09 6.48 11.29
C ILE A 37 -8.34 6.24 9.98
N GLY A 38 -8.64 5.15 9.25
CA GLY A 38 -8.05 4.90 7.93
C GLY A 38 -8.36 6.00 6.91
N LEU A 39 -9.57 6.54 6.91
CA LEU A 39 -9.97 7.66 6.06
C LEU A 39 -9.38 9.00 6.51
N LEU A 40 -9.16 9.22 7.80
CA LEU A 40 -8.55 10.44 8.31
C LEU A 40 -7.03 10.45 8.13
N VAL A 41 -6.36 9.31 8.35
CA VAL A 41 -4.92 9.17 8.12
C VAL A 41 -4.60 9.11 6.62
N GLY A 42 -5.48 8.53 5.81
CA GLY A 42 -5.32 8.45 4.35
C GLY A 42 -5.94 9.61 3.55
N GLY A 43 -6.67 10.52 4.19
CA GLY A 43 -7.51 11.52 3.49
C GLY A 43 -7.23 12.99 3.82
N SER A 44 -6.22 13.29 4.63
CA SER A 44 -5.88 14.68 5.01
C SER A 44 -4.38 14.98 4.87
N GLY A 45 -3.80 14.63 3.72
CA GLY A 45 -2.54 15.22 3.28
C GLY A 45 -2.85 16.42 2.39
N ASP A 46 -2.89 17.62 2.97
CA ASP A 46 -2.86 18.92 2.27
C ASP A 46 -1.47 19.19 1.65
N ASP A 47 -0.90 18.18 0.99
CA ASP A 47 0.26 18.31 0.10
C ASP A 47 -0.27 17.95 -1.30
N ASP A 48 -0.96 18.89 -1.94
CA ASP A 48 -1.61 18.77 -3.25
C ASP A 48 -0.59 18.63 -4.40
N LEU A 49 0.36 17.71 -4.27
CA LEU A 49 0.96 17.12 -5.46
C LEU A 49 -0.16 16.33 -6.15
N PRO A 50 -0.36 16.49 -7.48
CA PRO A 50 -1.15 15.55 -8.24
C PRO A 50 -0.74 14.13 -7.85
N ARG A 51 -1.71 13.24 -7.61
CA ARG A 51 -1.43 11.87 -7.14
C ARG A 51 -0.35 11.16 -7.98
N ALA A 52 -0.32 11.44 -9.29
CA ALA A 52 0.74 11.02 -10.19
C ALA A 52 2.14 11.46 -9.74
N GLU A 53 2.34 12.76 -9.45
CA GLU A 53 3.59 13.33 -8.96
C GLU A 53 3.97 12.79 -7.58
N ALA A 54 3.00 12.58 -6.68
CA ALA A 54 3.26 11.97 -5.38
C ALA A 54 3.78 10.52 -5.50
N ASN A 55 3.20 9.73 -6.41
CA ASN A 55 3.68 8.38 -6.70
C ASN A 55 5.06 8.42 -7.36
N ALA A 56 5.28 9.28 -8.35
CA ALA A 56 6.59 9.43 -8.99
C ALA A 56 7.67 9.83 -7.97
N THR A 57 7.38 10.81 -7.11
CA THR A 57 8.26 11.24 -6.02
C THR A 57 8.55 10.08 -5.07
N ALA A 58 7.54 9.31 -4.66
CA ALA A 58 7.75 8.14 -3.81
C ALA A 58 8.63 7.08 -4.47
N ALA A 59 8.47 6.84 -5.78
CA ALA A 59 9.32 5.95 -6.55
C ALA A 59 10.77 6.46 -6.56
N CYS A 60 11.01 7.73 -6.88
CA CYS A 60 12.35 8.32 -6.96
C CYS A 60 13.07 8.38 -5.62
N VAL A 61 12.38 8.80 -4.55
CA VAL A 61 12.93 8.80 -3.18
C VAL A 61 13.26 7.39 -2.69
N THR A 62 12.52 6.37 -3.14
CA THR A 62 12.84 4.98 -2.82
C THR A 62 14.01 4.48 -3.66
N ALA A 63 14.03 4.81 -4.96
CA ALA A 63 15.10 4.43 -5.88
C ALA A 63 16.46 5.05 -5.50
N SER A 64 16.50 6.26 -4.94
CA SER A 64 17.74 6.91 -4.49
C SER A 64 18.39 6.26 -3.26
N ARG A 65 17.65 5.38 -2.55
CA ARG A 65 18.19 4.57 -1.45
C ARG A 65 18.75 3.24 -1.91
N LEU A 66 18.41 2.82 -3.12
CA LEU A 66 18.95 1.60 -3.72
C LEU A 66 20.35 1.91 -4.24
N ASP A 67 21.34 1.21 -3.71
CA ASP A 67 22.69 1.25 -4.25
C ASP A 67 22.75 0.29 -5.46
N ALA A 68 22.93 0.85 -6.67
CA ALA A 68 23.03 0.06 -7.89
C ALA A 68 24.36 -0.72 -7.98
N ASP A 69 25.39 -0.27 -7.26
CA ASP A 69 26.71 -0.91 -7.23
C ASP A 69 26.78 -2.02 -6.16
N GLU A 70 25.82 -2.09 -5.24
CA GLU A 70 25.76 -3.12 -4.21
C GLU A 70 25.11 -4.41 -4.77
N PRO A 71 25.88 -5.50 -4.93
CA PRO A 71 25.32 -6.74 -5.43
C PRO A 71 24.38 -7.33 -4.38
N LEU A 72 23.12 -7.53 -4.75
CA LEU A 72 22.18 -8.28 -3.91
C LEU A 72 22.76 -9.67 -3.60
N PRO A 73 22.61 -10.15 -2.35
CA PRO A 73 23.11 -11.46 -1.98
C PRO A 73 22.49 -12.52 -2.88
N GLU A 74 23.35 -13.32 -3.48
CA GLU A 74 22.93 -14.46 -4.30
C GLU A 74 22.18 -15.46 -3.42
N ARG A 75 20.84 -15.42 -3.49
CA ARG A 75 19.95 -16.49 -3.04
C ARG A 75 20.33 -17.11 -1.67
N THR A 76 20.63 -16.28 -0.68
CA THR A 76 20.79 -16.74 0.69
C THR A 76 19.45 -16.72 1.42
N ASP A 77 19.36 -17.47 2.52
CA ASP A 77 18.18 -17.53 3.40
C ASP A 77 17.76 -16.13 3.93
N ASN A 78 18.64 -15.12 3.79
CA ASN A 78 18.46 -13.76 4.31
C ASN A 78 17.99 -12.74 3.25
N ARG A 79 17.76 -13.12 1.99
CA ARG A 79 17.34 -12.16 0.94
C ARG A 79 16.04 -11.42 1.28
N LEU A 80 15.13 -12.06 2.02
CA LEU A 80 13.87 -11.44 2.48
C LEU A 80 14.06 -10.47 3.65
N GLU A 81 15.22 -10.49 4.30
CA GLU A 81 15.54 -9.58 5.40
C GLU A 81 16.17 -8.27 4.88
N GLU A 82 16.61 -8.25 3.63
CA GLU A 82 17.21 -7.06 3.04
C GLU A 82 16.15 -6.02 2.66
N PRO A 83 16.28 -4.77 3.12
CA PRO A 83 15.35 -3.69 2.77
C PRO A 83 15.23 -3.49 1.27
N ALA A 84 16.35 -3.53 0.53
CA ALA A 84 16.41 -3.33 -0.90
C ALA A 84 15.46 -4.27 -1.67
N PHE A 85 15.31 -5.51 -1.20
CA PHE A 85 14.43 -6.49 -1.82
C PHE A 85 12.94 -6.06 -1.79
N TRP A 86 12.51 -5.35 -0.75
CA TRP A 86 11.13 -4.86 -0.61
C TRP A 86 10.94 -3.46 -1.20
N GLU A 87 12.02 -2.67 -1.28
CA GLU A 87 12.02 -1.35 -1.88
C GLU A 87 11.91 -1.38 -3.40
N MET A 88 12.53 -2.34 -4.09
CA MET A 88 12.44 -2.43 -5.57
C MET A 88 11.00 -2.64 -6.09
N PRO A 89 10.16 -3.55 -5.53
CA PRO A 89 8.76 -3.60 -5.89
C PRO A 89 8.00 -2.30 -5.59
N ALA A 90 8.35 -1.60 -4.50
CA ALA A 90 7.73 -0.33 -4.17
C ALA A 90 8.04 0.73 -5.24
N VAL A 91 9.29 0.82 -5.71
CA VAL A 91 9.68 1.65 -6.86
C VAL A 91 8.81 1.33 -8.08
N HIS A 92 8.73 0.05 -8.46
CA HIS A 92 7.97 -0.39 -9.62
C HIS A 92 6.48 -0.02 -9.54
N TYR A 93 5.80 -0.35 -8.43
CA TYR A 93 4.37 -0.09 -8.32
C TYR A 93 4.03 1.41 -8.26
N ASN A 94 4.87 2.22 -7.62
CA ASN A 94 4.66 3.68 -7.58
C ASN A 94 4.89 4.31 -8.97
N ALA A 95 5.93 3.93 -9.70
CA ALA A 95 6.17 4.42 -11.06
C ALA A 95 5.00 4.06 -12.01
N MET A 96 4.53 2.81 -11.97
CA MET A 96 3.36 2.36 -12.74
C MET A 96 2.09 3.11 -12.36
N ALA A 97 1.89 3.41 -11.07
CA ALA A 97 0.74 4.17 -10.59
C ALA A 97 0.81 5.65 -11.05
N ALA A 98 2.00 6.23 -11.13
CA ALA A 98 2.21 7.57 -11.67
C ALA A 98 1.81 7.63 -13.15
N ALA A 99 2.33 6.71 -13.97
CA ALA A 99 2.03 6.65 -15.40
C ALA A 99 0.57 6.29 -15.71
N ALA A 100 -0.10 5.53 -14.84
CA ALA A 100 -1.52 5.26 -14.98
C ALA A 100 -2.41 6.51 -14.81
N GLU A 101 -1.89 7.56 -14.15
CA GLU A 101 -2.61 8.81 -13.91
C GLU A 101 -2.13 9.97 -14.82
N ASP A 102 -0.85 10.01 -15.20
CA ASP A 102 -0.25 11.02 -16.07
C ASP A 102 0.85 10.42 -16.96
N ASP A 103 0.67 10.51 -18.29
CA ASP A 103 1.60 9.98 -19.30
C ASP A 103 3.00 10.62 -19.24
N THR A 104 3.16 11.75 -18.55
CA THR A 104 4.49 12.39 -18.31
C THR A 104 5.46 11.44 -17.59
N TYR A 105 4.95 10.48 -16.81
CA TYR A 105 5.75 9.51 -16.07
C TYR A 105 5.90 8.16 -16.79
N GLN A 106 5.54 8.07 -18.07
CA GLN A 106 5.60 6.80 -18.81
C GLN A 106 7.02 6.25 -18.92
N ASP A 107 8.03 7.10 -19.15
CA ASP A 107 9.43 6.66 -19.27
C ASP A 107 9.95 6.10 -17.93
N LEU A 108 9.58 6.74 -16.81
CA LEU A 108 9.85 6.22 -15.46
C LEU A 108 9.17 4.85 -15.23
N ALA A 109 7.93 4.68 -15.68
CA ALA A 109 7.23 3.40 -15.59
C ALA A 109 7.91 2.30 -16.44
N ASP A 110 8.33 2.62 -17.65
CA ASP A 110 9.02 1.71 -18.56
C ASP A 110 10.38 1.29 -17.99
N ALA A 111 11.17 2.23 -17.45
CA ALA A 111 12.41 1.92 -16.73
C ALA A 111 12.14 1.02 -15.51
N SER A 112 11.09 1.30 -14.74
CA SER A 112 10.72 0.47 -13.59
C SER A 112 10.22 -0.94 -13.99
N ALA A 113 9.69 -1.12 -15.20
CA ALA A 113 9.24 -2.42 -15.68
C ALA A 113 10.42 -3.36 -15.95
N LEU A 114 11.59 -2.82 -16.31
CA LEU A 114 12.84 -3.59 -16.37
C LEU A 114 13.22 -4.11 -14.98
N LEU A 115 13.08 -3.26 -13.95
CA LEU A 115 13.32 -3.64 -12.55
C LEU A 115 12.38 -4.75 -12.11
N GLY A 116 11.08 -4.61 -12.39
CA GLY A 116 10.08 -5.65 -12.12
C GLY A 116 10.37 -6.97 -12.85
N THR A 117 10.87 -6.90 -14.08
CA THR A 117 11.28 -8.09 -14.85
C THR A 117 12.49 -8.76 -14.21
N ALA A 118 13.55 -8.00 -13.90
CA ALA A 118 14.77 -8.51 -13.30
C ALA A 118 14.51 -9.17 -11.92
N LEU A 119 13.65 -8.55 -11.10
CA LEU A 119 13.17 -9.13 -9.84
C LEU A 119 12.52 -10.51 -10.04
N ASN A 120 11.61 -10.63 -11.01
CA ASN A 120 10.89 -11.87 -11.29
C ASN A 120 11.80 -12.97 -11.84
N THR A 121 12.85 -12.62 -12.58
CA THR A 121 13.83 -13.57 -13.11
C THR A 121 15.00 -13.83 -12.17
N ALA A 122 15.06 -13.14 -11.02
CA ALA A 122 16.19 -13.15 -10.10
C ALA A 122 17.53 -12.78 -10.77
N ASP A 123 17.49 -11.87 -11.75
CA ASP A 123 18.64 -11.37 -12.48
C ASP A 123 19.30 -10.21 -11.72
N SER A 124 20.37 -10.49 -10.98
CA SER A 124 21.06 -9.48 -10.14
C SER A 124 21.76 -8.40 -10.96
N GLU A 125 22.36 -8.76 -12.10
CA GLU A 125 22.99 -7.80 -13.01
C GLU A 125 21.92 -6.90 -13.65
N GLY A 126 20.81 -7.50 -14.10
CA GLY A 126 19.66 -6.76 -14.62
C GLY A 126 19.02 -5.83 -13.60
N MET A 127 19.03 -6.16 -12.29
CA MET A 127 18.51 -5.29 -11.24
C MET A 127 19.34 -4.01 -11.09
N GLY A 128 20.67 -4.11 -11.06
CA GLY A 128 21.55 -2.93 -10.97
C GLY A 128 21.33 -1.97 -12.14
N THR A 129 21.38 -2.50 -13.38
CA THR A 129 21.12 -1.71 -14.60
C THR A 129 19.71 -1.10 -14.63
N ALA A 130 18.70 -1.79 -14.09
CA ALA A 130 17.34 -1.24 -14.02
C ALA A 130 17.21 -0.14 -12.96
N VAL A 131 17.89 -0.26 -11.81
CA VAL A 131 17.94 0.80 -10.80
C VAL A 131 18.62 2.05 -11.36
N GLU A 132 19.75 1.92 -12.05
CA GLU A 132 20.43 3.05 -12.71
C GLU A 132 19.51 3.77 -13.70
N GLN A 133 18.75 3.03 -14.51
CA GLN A 133 17.80 3.62 -15.45
C GLN A 133 16.68 4.37 -14.73
N VAL A 134 16.09 3.78 -13.68
CA VAL A 134 15.07 4.47 -12.88
C VAL A 134 15.63 5.75 -12.26
N GLN A 135 16.85 5.71 -11.71
CA GLN A 135 17.50 6.89 -11.14
C GLN A 135 17.79 7.97 -12.21
N ALA A 136 18.16 7.57 -13.43
CA ALA A 136 18.33 8.50 -14.55
C ALA A 136 17.01 9.20 -14.92
N GLU A 137 15.91 8.45 -15.06
CA GLU A 137 14.58 9.02 -15.34
C GLU A 137 14.13 9.96 -14.20
N CYS A 138 14.43 9.63 -12.94
CA CYS A 138 14.17 10.51 -11.81
C CYS A 138 14.95 11.82 -11.89
N GLY A 139 16.22 11.78 -12.31
CA GLY A 139 17.03 12.97 -12.53
C GLY A 139 16.52 13.85 -13.68
N ASP A 140 16.05 13.24 -14.77
CA ASP A 140 15.45 13.95 -15.91
C ASP A 140 14.13 14.65 -15.53
N LEU A 141 13.38 14.06 -14.60
CA LEU A 141 12.18 14.65 -14.01
C LEU A 141 12.47 15.70 -12.92
N GLY A 142 13.71 15.77 -12.42
CA GLY A 142 14.10 16.62 -11.28
C GLY A 142 13.50 16.19 -9.95
N LEU A 143 13.35 14.87 -9.75
CA LEU A 143 12.75 14.23 -8.57
C LEU A 143 13.78 13.43 -7.73
N ASP A 144 15.07 13.65 -7.95
CA ASP A 144 16.21 12.97 -7.30
C ASP A 144 16.63 13.57 -5.94
#